data_AF-A0A924U314-F1
#
_entry.id   AF-A0A924U314-F1
#
_cell.length_a   1.000
_cell.length_b   1.000
_cell.length_c   1.000
_cell.angle_alpha   90.00
_cell.angle_beta   90.00
_cell.angle_gamma   90.00
#
_symmetry.space_group_name_H-M   'P 1'
#
loop_
_entity.id
_entity.type
_entity.pdbx_description
1 polymer ?
#
loop_
_entity_poly.entity_id
_entity_poly.type
_entity_poly.pdbx_seq_one_letter_code
_entity_poly.pdbx_strand_id
1 'polypeptide(L)'
;MPATAGIDLMRGRPTPAIGSTEAKLQQRKLDALRRGVHRIADADSLPYGVHVVGVGGAGAKVVEQMLRDAPADLLATPGSRLSALVIDIDSEDSAALASVRALAA
;
A
#
# COMPACT_ATOMS: atom_id res chain seq x y z
N MET A 1 -36.25 -26.50 -1.54
CA MET A 1 -34.94 -26.94 -1.01
C MET A 1 -34.30 -25.74 -0.35
N PRO A 2 -33.97 -25.80 0.96
CA PRO A 2 -32.90 -26.65 1.47
C PRO A 2 -33.32 -27.54 2.65
N ALA A 3 -32.81 -28.77 2.69
CA ALA A 3 -32.93 -29.65 3.84
C ALA A 3 -31.92 -29.18 4.89
N THR A 4 -32.42 -28.55 5.95
CA THR A 4 -31.67 -28.27 7.18
C THR A 4 -31.13 -29.58 7.72
N ALA A 5 -29.80 -29.72 7.68
CA ALA A 5 -29.10 -30.87 8.23
C ALA A 5 -29.35 -30.94 9.74
N GLY A 6 -30.18 -31.91 10.13
CA GLY A 6 -30.14 -32.72 11.35
C GLY A 6 -29.73 -32.03 12.65
N ILE A 7 -30.71 -31.51 13.38
CA ILE A 7 -30.66 -31.44 14.84
C ILE A 7 -31.69 -32.46 15.35
N ASP A 8 -31.21 -33.59 15.87
CA ASP A 8 -32.06 -34.55 16.57
C ASP A 8 -32.33 -34.00 17.98
N LEU A 9 -33.56 -33.55 18.23
CA LEU A 9 -33.98 -32.93 19.49
C LEU A 9 -33.92 -33.87 20.71
N MET A 10 -33.74 -35.19 20.52
CA MET A 10 -33.77 -36.17 21.62
C MET A 10 -32.38 -36.53 22.17
N ARG A 11 -31.29 -36.06 21.56
CA ARG A 11 -29.93 -36.19 22.08
C ARG A 11 -29.17 -34.90 21.80
N GLY A 12 -28.94 -34.10 22.83
CA GLY A 12 -28.16 -32.85 22.79
C GLY A 12 -26.66 -33.02 22.49
N ARG A 13 -26.31 -33.84 21.50
CA ARG A 13 -24.95 -33.99 20.99
C ARG A 13 -25.00 -34.07 19.46
N PRO A 14 -24.33 -33.14 18.75
CA PRO A 14 -24.34 -33.12 17.30
C PRO A 14 -23.78 -34.44 16.75
N THR A 15 -24.49 -35.01 15.77
CA THR A 15 -24.02 -36.17 15.02
C THR A 15 -22.66 -35.84 14.39
N PRO A 16 -21.63 -36.69 14.56
CA PRO A 16 -20.32 -36.41 14.02
C PRO A 16 -20.42 -36.36 12.49
N ALA A 17 -20.21 -35.18 11.92
CA ALA A 17 -20.12 -35.00 10.47
C ALA A 17 -19.13 -36.03 9.90
N ILE A 18 -19.60 -36.79 8.91
CA ILE A 18 -18.90 -37.84 8.16
C ILE A 18 -17.85 -37.18 7.26
N GLY A 19 -16.82 -36.65 7.89
CA GLY A 19 -15.62 -36.15 7.24
C GLY A 19 -14.42 -36.71 8.00
N SER A 20 -13.44 -37.24 7.26
CA SER A 20 -12.21 -37.77 7.85
C SER A 20 -11.58 -36.74 8.77
N THR A 21 -10.83 -37.20 9.78
CA THR A 21 -10.06 -36.35 10.69
C THR A 21 -9.17 -35.35 9.93
N GLU A 22 -8.66 -35.77 8.78
CA GLU A 22 -7.89 -34.96 7.85
C GLU A 22 -8.70 -33.80 7.26
N ALA A 23 -9.92 -34.04 6.80
CA ALA A 23 -10.81 -33.00 6.27
C ALA A 23 -11.13 -31.94 7.34
N LYS A 24 -11.35 -32.36 8.60
CA LYS A 24 -11.56 -31.43 9.72
C LYS A 24 -10.31 -30.64 10.09
N LEU A 25 -9.12 -31.21 9.87
CA LEU A 25 -7.86 -30.50 10.06
C LEU A 25 -7.65 -29.45 8.97
N GLN A 26 -7.89 -29.81 7.72
CA GLN A 26 -7.77 -28.90 6.58
C GLN A 26 -8.76 -27.72 6.71
N GLN A 27 -10.02 -27.99 7.08
CA GLN A 27 -11.02 -26.95 7.31
C GLN A 27 -10.58 -25.96 8.40
N ARG A 28 -10.08 -26.46 9.54
CA ARG A 28 -9.59 -25.62 10.64
C ARG A 28 -8.35 -24.81 10.26
N LYS A 29 -7.44 -25.40 9.46
CA LYS A 29 -6.28 -24.69 8.93
C LYS A 29 -6.70 -23.57 7.97
N LEU A 30 -7.68 -23.83 7.11
CA LEU A 30 -8.24 -22.85 6.19
C LEU A 30 -8.94 -21.70 6.93
N ASP A 31 -9.71 -22.02 7.97
CA ASP A 31 -10.37 -21.03 8.82
C ASP A 31 -9.37 -20.21 9.65
N ALA A 32 -8.29 -20.82 10.14
CA ALA A 32 -7.22 -20.10 10.84
C ALA A 32 -6.50 -19.12 9.89
N LEU A 33 -6.23 -19.53 8.65
CA LEU A 33 -5.68 -18.64 7.62
C LEU A 33 -6.64 -17.49 7.29
N ARG A 34 -7.94 -17.76 7.18
CA ARG A 34 -8.96 -16.72 6.93
C ARG A 34 -9.07 -15.70 8.07
N ARG A 35 -8.87 -16.09 9.32
CA ARG A 35 -8.90 -15.19 10.48
C ARG A 35 -7.67 -14.29 10.60
N GLY A 36 -6.54 -14.67 9.98
CA GLY A 36 -5.29 -13.88 9.99
C GLY A 36 -5.14 -12.92 8.81
N VAL A 37 -5.98 -13.05 7.77
CA VAL A 37 -5.98 -12.08 6.66
C VAL A 37 -6.87 -10.92 7.06
N HIS A 38 -6.26 -9.92 7.69
CA HIS A 38 -6.79 -8.56 7.65
C HIS A 38 -6.86 -8.17 6.18
N ARG A 39 -8.02 -8.41 5.53
CA ARG A 39 -8.33 -7.74 4.27
C ARG A 39 -8.31 -6.27 4.62
N ILE A 40 -7.28 -5.57 4.14
CA ILE A 40 -7.26 -4.12 4.09
C ILE A 40 -8.51 -3.79 3.26
N ALA A 41 -9.58 -3.41 3.96
CA ALA A 41 -10.79 -2.94 3.35
C ALA A 41 -10.42 -1.63 2.67
N ASP A 42 -10.54 -1.63 1.35
CA ASP A 42 -10.29 -0.54 0.44
C ASP A 42 -8.89 0.09 0.50
N ALA A 43 -8.15 -0.12 -0.58
CA ALA A 43 -7.00 0.69 -0.95
C ALA A 43 -7.44 2.10 -1.38
N ASP A 44 -8.31 2.74 -0.61
CA ASP A 44 -8.35 4.20 -0.60
C ASP A 44 -6.98 4.59 -0.06
N SER A 45 -6.08 4.92 -0.99
CA SER A 45 -4.68 5.20 -0.71
C SER A 45 -4.64 6.19 0.43
N LEU A 46 -4.11 5.78 1.58
CA LEU A 46 -3.86 6.71 2.67
C LEU A 46 -2.99 7.85 2.12
N PRO A 47 -3.22 9.10 2.57
CA PRO A 47 -2.41 10.22 2.11
C PRO A 47 -0.93 9.91 2.36
N TYR A 48 -0.09 10.22 1.38
CA TYR A 48 1.33 9.93 1.42
C TYR A 48 2.16 11.19 1.20
N GLY A 49 3.27 11.27 1.93
CA GLY A 49 4.27 12.31 1.77
C GLY A 49 5.51 11.74 1.09
N VAL A 50 5.95 12.36 -0.01
CA VAL A 50 7.24 12.04 -0.64
C VAL A 50 8.18 13.23 -0.45
N HIS A 51 9.33 12.97 0.17
CA HIS A 51 10.37 13.97 0.38
C HIS A 51 11.62 13.51 -0.35
N VAL A 52 12.06 14.29 -1.35
CA VAL A 52 13.21 13.93 -2.19
C VAL A 52 14.35 14.89 -1.93
N VAL A 53 15.54 14.33 -1.69
CA VAL A 53 16.76 15.10 -1.43
C VAL A 53 17.80 14.74 -2.49
N GLY A 54 18.10 15.69 -3.38
CA GLY A 54 19.17 15.60 -4.36
C GLY A 54 20.46 16.20 -3.81
N VAL A 55 21.58 15.47 -3.90
CA VAL A 55 22.90 15.96 -3.47
C VAL A 55 23.84 16.05 -4.67
N GLY A 56 24.52 17.18 -4.82
CA GLY A 56 25.38 17.55 -5.94
C GLY A 56 24.63 17.73 -7.25
N GLY A 57 25.35 18.13 -8.31
CA GLY A 57 24.76 18.32 -9.64
C GLY A 57 24.08 17.08 -10.24
N ALA A 58 24.51 15.86 -9.87
CA ALA A 58 23.83 14.63 -10.30
C ALA A 58 22.46 14.48 -9.61
N GLY A 59 22.39 14.71 -8.29
CA GLY A 59 21.13 14.68 -7.55
C GLY A 59 20.17 15.77 -8.02
N ALA A 60 20.68 16.96 -8.34
CA ALA A 60 19.90 18.04 -8.91
C ALA A 60 19.20 17.61 -10.21
N LYS A 61 19.91 16.97 -11.15
CA LYS A 61 19.33 16.48 -12.42
C LYS A 61 18.24 15.43 -12.22
N VAL A 62 18.42 14.52 -11.26
CA VAL A 62 17.40 13.50 -10.96
C VAL A 62 16.14 14.15 -10.41
N VAL A 63 16.29 15.09 -9.47
CA VAL A 63 15.15 15.84 -8.91
C VAL A 63 14.46 16.65 -9.99
N GLU A 64 15.21 17.33 -10.85
CA GLU A 64 14.69 18.08 -11.99
C GLU A 64 13.85 17.20 -12.91
N GLN A 65 14.39 16.06 -13.33
CA GLN A 65 13.69 15.13 -14.22
C GLN A 65 12.43 14.57 -13.55
N MET A 66 12.51 14.22 -12.26
CA MET A 66 11.36 13.74 -11.50
C MET A 66 10.25 14.79 -11.43
N LEU A 67 10.59 16.06 -11.22
CA LEU A 67 9.59 17.15 -11.20
C LEU A 67 8.96 17.39 -12.57
N ARG A 68 9.74 17.27 -13.66
CA ARG A 68 9.23 17.38 -15.04
C ARG A 68 8.31 16.22 -15.43
N ASP A 69 8.68 15.01 -15.03
CA ASP A 69 7.97 13.77 -15.38
C ASP A 69 6.87 13.42 -14.37
N ALA A 70 6.69 14.23 -13.32
CA ALA A 70 5.70 13.99 -12.29
C ALA A 70 4.30 13.90 -12.92
N PRO A 71 3.59 12.78 -12.73
CA PRO A 71 2.27 12.64 -13.30
C PRO A 71 1.29 13.59 -12.60
N ALA A 72 0.32 14.12 -13.35
CA ALA A 72 -0.60 15.15 -12.85
C ALA A 72 -1.43 14.71 -11.63
N ASP A 73 -1.60 13.40 -11.46
CA ASP A 73 -2.33 12.77 -10.36
C ASP A 73 -1.44 12.32 -9.19
N LEU A 74 -0.13 12.61 -9.21
CA LEU A 74 0.82 12.22 -8.15
C LEU A 74 0.39 12.71 -6.75
N LEU A 75 -0.36 13.82 -6.67
CA LEU A 75 -0.87 14.37 -5.43
C LEU A 75 -2.41 14.42 -5.39
N ALA A 76 -3.07 13.59 -6.20
CA ALA A 76 -4.53 13.57 -6.31
C ALA A 76 -5.21 13.18 -4.99
N THR A 77 -4.56 12.36 -4.17
CA THR A 77 -5.09 11.95 -2.85
C THR A 77 -5.05 13.13 -1.88
N PRO A 78 -6.20 13.61 -1.37
CA PRO A 78 -6.26 14.75 -0.46
C PRO A 78 -5.38 14.55 0.77
N GLY A 79 -4.49 15.52 1.02
CA GLY A 79 -3.52 15.45 2.11
C GLY A 79 -2.13 14.92 1.72
N SER A 80 -1.97 14.37 0.51
CA SER A 80 -0.66 13.97 0.00
C SER A 80 0.20 15.18 -0.35
N ARG A 81 1.52 15.05 -0.18
CA ARG A 81 2.49 16.15 -0.38
C ARG A 81 3.76 15.64 -1.05
N LEU A 82 4.33 16.46 -1.93
CA LEU A 82 5.67 16.28 -2.46
C LEU A 82 6.52 17.47 -2.00
N SER A 83 7.72 17.21 -1.50
CA SER A 83 8.74 18.25 -1.32
C SER A 83 10.05 17.79 -1.93
N ALA A 84 10.76 18.71 -2.57
CA ALA A 84 12.09 18.47 -3.10
C ALA A 84 13.09 19.45 -2.47
N LEU A 85 14.26 18.93 -2.09
CA LEU A 85 15.41 19.70 -1.63
C LEU A 85 16.61 19.31 -2.50
N VAL A 86 17.37 20.30 -2.96
CA VAL A 86 18.63 20.06 -3.67
C VAL A 86 19.75 20.79 -2.95
N ILE A 87 20.84 20.07 -2.68
CA ILE A 87 22.05 20.58 -2.02
C ILE A 87 23.20 20.39 -2.99
N ASP A 88 23.81 21.48 -3.43
CA ASP A 88 25.01 21.45 -4.26
C ASP A 88 26.03 22.43 -3.68
N ILE A 89 27.32 22.09 -3.77
CA ILE A 89 28.42 22.91 -3.25
C ILE A 89 29.02 23.82 -4.32
N ASP A 90 28.71 23.59 -5.59
CA ASP A 90 29.08 24.50 -6.67
C ASP A 90 28.31 25.82 -6.54
N SER A 91 28.96 26.92 -6.93
CA SER A 91 28.49 28.30 -6.74
C SER A 91 27.07 28.54 -7.27
N GLU A 92 26.39 29.56 -6.74
CA GLU A 92 24.96 29.89 -6.92
C GLU A 92 24.41 29.92 -8.37
N ASP A 93 25.27 29.88 -9.38
CA ASP A 93 24.95 29.86 -10.81
C ASP A 93 25.09 28.47 -11.48
N SER A 94 25.17 27.40 -10.68
CA SER A 94 25.06 26.03 -11.20
C SER A 94 23.76 25.91 -11.99
N ALA A 95 23.88 25.65 -13.31
CA ALA A 95 22.74 25.47 -14.20
C ALA A 95 21.74 24.43 -13.68
N ALA A 96 22.22 23.47 -12.89
CA ALA A 96 21.41 22.43 -12.27
C ALA A 96 20.58 22.93 -11.07
N LEU A 97 21.05 23.90 -10.30
CA LEU A 97 20.24 24.53 -9.24
C LEU A 97 19.22 25.52 -9.83
N ALA A 98 19.63 26.27 -10.85
CA ALA A 98 18.75 27.22 -11.54
C ALA A 98 17.57 26.50 -12.22
N SER A 99 17.81 25.36 -12.87
CA SER A 99 16.76 24.57 -13.51
C SER A 99 15.72 24.06 -12.51
N VAL A 100 16.16 23.53 -11.36
CA VAL A 100 15.25 23.06 -10.31
C VAL A 100 14.46 24.21 -9.69
N ARG A 101 15.08 25.38 -9.45
CA ARG A 101 14.37 26.56 -8.94
C ARG A 101 13.27 27.03 -9.88
N ALA A 102 13.51 27.01 -11.20
CA ALA A 102 12.51 27.40 -12.19
C ALA A 102 11.28 26.48 -12.18
N LEU A 103 11.42 25.23 -11.74
CA LEU A 103 10.33 24.25 -11.62
C LEU A 103 9.58 24.35 -10.28
N ALA A 104 10.10 25.11 -9.31
CA ALA A 104 9.55 25.23 -7.97
C ALA A 104 8.62 26.45 -7.77
N ALA A 105 8.31 27.20 -8.84
CA ALA A 105 7.42 28.36 -8.84
C ALA A 105 5.96 27.97 -9.12
#